data_AF-A0A850SMM6-F1
#
_entry.id   AF-A0A850SMM6-F1
#
_cell.length_a   1.000
_cell.length_b   1.000
_cell.length_c   1.000
_cell.angle_alpha   90.00
_cell.angle_beta   90.00
_cell.angle_gamma   90.00
#
_symmetry.space_group_name_H-M   'P 1'
#
loop_
_entity.id
_entity.type
_entity.pdbx_description
1 polymer ?
#
loop_
_entity_poly.entity_id
_entity_poly.type
_entity_poly.pdbx_seq_one_letter_code
_entity_poly.pdbx_strand_id
1 'polypeptide(L)'
;MSSPFDEWFGKRRRSWFPDVDEMMKEMERMMQEAFKNMEQQVPKNLVKERKLEDGTTVRELGPIVYGYSVKIGPDGKPEIRKFGNIDAMPNLLGGGLSVKEEREPLVDVIKGSDDLRVVAEVPGVNKEDLKVSADEGSVTIESTTGTPRYHKTISLPEAVDPKTAKSTYKNGILEVSFKLKRKGEGGVSIRID
;
A
#
# COMPACT_ATOMS: atom_id res chain seq x y z
N MET A 1 0.50 4.40 -33.04
CA MET A 1 -0.20 3.15 -32.70
C MET A 1 -0.72 3.31 -31.29
N SER A 2 -2.04 3.41 -31.14
CA SER A 2 -2.71 3.54 -29.84
C SER A 2 -2.61 2.21 -29.12
N SER A 3 -2.32 2.23 -27.82
CA SER A 3 -2.24 0.98 -27.05
C SER A 3 -3.65 0.39 -26.87
N PRO A 4 -3.80 -0.93 -26.66
CA PRO A 4 -5.07 -1.54 -26.27
C PRO A 4 -5.70 -0.91 -25.01
N PHE A 5 -4.86 -0.24 -24.20
CA PHE A 5 -5.26 0.57 -23.05
C PHE A 5 -5.97 1.87 -23.50
N ASP A 6 -5.45 2.57 -24.52
CA ASP A 6 -6.07 3.79 -25.06
C ASP A 6 -7.47 3.57 -25.65
N GLU A 7 -7.73 2.40 -26.25
CA GLU A 7 -9.05 2.09 -26.81
C GLU A 7 -10.10 1.76 -25.73
N TRP A 8 -9.69 1.08 -24.65
CA TRP A 8 -10.55 0.73 -23.52
C TRP A 8 -10.97 1.99 -22.72
N PHE A 9 -10.04 2.91 -22.52
CA PHE A 9 -10.30 4.20 -21.85
C PHE A 9 -10.86 5.28 -22.79
N GLY A 10 -10.63 5.19 -24.10
CA GLY A 10 -10.98 6.22 -25.07
C GLY A 10 -12.48 6.36 -25.34
N LYS A 11 -13.23 5.25 -25.37
CA LYS A 11 -14.67 5.27 -25.71
C LYS A 11 -15.61 5.61 -24.55
N ARG A 12 -15.16 5.43 -23.29
CA ARG A 12 -15.95 5.74 -22.08
C ARG A 12 -15.64 7.10 -21.44
N ARG A 13 -14.69 7.85 -21.99
CA ARG A 13 -14.22 9.13 -21.45
C ARG A 13 -15.21 10.30 -21.55
N ARG A 14 -16.29 10.19 -22.33
CA ARG A 14 -17.11 11.37 -22.66
C ARG A 14 -18.03 11.86 -21.54
N SER A 15 -18.12 11.18 -20.39
CA SER A 15 -19.09 11.57 -19.36
C SER A 15 -18.62 11.46 -17.89
N TRP A 16 -17.42 10.94 -17.58
CA TRP A 16 -17.10 10.47 -16.20
C TRP A 16 -15.87 11.12 -15.52
N PHE A 17 -15.10 12.01 -16.18
CA PHE A 17 -13.78 12.43 -15.67
C PHE A 17 -13.40 13.94 -15.68
N PRO A 18 -14.29 14.95 -15.64
CA PRO A 18 -13.84 16.32 -15.36
C PRO A 18 -13.15 16.45 -13.97
N ASP A 19 -13.74 15.81 -12.96
CA ASP A 19 -13.33 16.00 -11.55
C ASP A 19 -12.03 15.26 -11.19
N VAL A 20 -11.71 14.16 -11.89
CA VAL A 20 -10.48 13.39 -11.63
C VAL A 20 -9.26 14.09 -12.22
N ASP A 21 -9.38 14.68 -13.41
CA ASP A 21 -8.29 15.45 -14.01
C ASP A 21 -7.97 16.70 -13.18
N GLU A 22 -8.98 17.33 -12.59
CA GLU A 22 -8.82 18.45 -11.65
C GLU A 22 -8.19 18.00 -10.33
N MET A 23 -8.66 16.89 -9.74
CA MET A 23 -8.07 16.28 -8.55
C MET A 23 -6.58 15.92 -8.75
N MET A 24 -6.23 15.36 -9.91
CA MET A 24 -4.85 14.99 -10.25
C MET A 24 -3.95 16.23 -10.38
N LYS A 25 -4.44 17.29 -11.03
CA LYS A 25 -3.73 18.58 -11.12
C LYS A 25 -3.53 19.22 -9.74
N GLU A 26 -4.53 19.17 -8.88
CA GLU A 26 -4.43 19.71 -7.53
C GLU A 26 -3.45 18.91 -6.67
N MET A 27 -3.44 17.57 -6.81
CA MET A 27 -2.46 16.71 -6.18
C MET A 27 -1.04 16.96 -6.69
N GLU A 28 -0.86 17.18 -7.99
CA GLU A 28 0.43 17.53 -8.58
C GLU A 28 0.96 18.86 -8.00
N ARG A 29 0.08 19.86 -7.87
CA ARG A 29 0.42 21.14 -7.24
C ARG A 29 0.82 20.98 -5.77
N MET A 30 0.04 20.23 -5.00
CA MET A 30 0.37 19.91 -3.60
C MET A 30 1.71 19.17 -3.48
N MET A 31 2.00 18.22 -4.37
CA MET A 31 3.30 17.54 -4.39
C MET A 31 4.43 18.51 -4.70
N GLN A 32 4.29 19.40 -5.69
CA GLN A 32 5.31 20.39 -6.02
C GLN A 32 5.63 21.30 -4.83
N GLU A 33 4.60 21.77 -4.11
CA GLU A 33 4.78 22.55 -2.88
C GLU A 33 5.45 21.74 -1.76
N ALA A 34 5.04 20.48 -1.57
CA ALA A 34 5.67 19.58 -0.60
C ALA A 34 7.14 19.31 -0.93
N PHE A 35 7.49 19.05 -2.18
CA PHE A 35 8.88 18.85 -2.64
C PHE A 35 9.75 20.10 -2.42
N LYS A 36 9.21 21.28 -2.70
CA LYS A 36 9.91 22.55 -2.47
C LYS A 36 10.21 22.79 -0.99
N ASN A 37 9.30 22.37 -0.11
CA ASN A 37 9.50 22.44 1.35
C ASN A 37 10.36 21.29 1.88
N MET A 38 10.42 20.17 1.15
CA MET A 38 11.16 18.96 1.52
C MET A 38 12.68 19.16 1.46
N GLU A 39 13.21 19.91 0.49
CA GLU A 39 14.65 20.24 0.44
C GLU A 39 15.15 20.92 1.73
N GLN A 40 14.26 21.66 2.41
CA GLN A 40 14.60 22.39 3.63
C GLN A 40 14.48 21.54 4.91
N GLN A 41 13.79 20.40 4.86
CA GLN A 41 13.45 19.58 6.03
C GLN A 41 13.72 18.08 5.85
N VAL A 42 14.68 17.71 5.00
CA VAL A 42 15.05 16.30 4.84
C VAL A 42 15.49 15.73 6.21
N PRO A 43 14.81 14.69 6.71
CA PRO A 43 15.24 13.98 7.91
C PRO A 43 16.67 13.45 7.75
N LYS A 44 17.53 13.67 8.76
CA LYS A 44 18.94 13.27 8.72
C LYS A 44 19.15 11.76 8.45
N ASN A 45 18.18 10.92 8.81
CA ASN A 45 18.20 9.47 8.58
C ASN A 45 18.04 9.07 7.09
N LEU A 46 17.68 9.99 6.20
CA LEU A 46 17.59 9.73 4.75
C LEU A 46 18.81 10.19 3.96
N VAL A 47 19.76 10.86 4.63
CA VAL A 47 21.00 11.34 4.04
C VAL A 47 22.08 10.31 4.30
N LYS A 48 22.48 9.56 3.29
CA LYS A 48 23.67 8.72 3.33
C LYS A 48 24.86 9.52 2.83
N GLU A 49 25.87 9.69 3.67
CA GLU A 49 27.14 10.30 3.26
C GLU A 49 28.12 9.20 2.84
N ARG A 50 28.55 9.23 1.57
CA ARG A 50 29.60 8.35 1.05
C ARG A 50 30.83 9.19 0.73
N LYS A 51 31.99 8.80 1.28
CA LYS A 51 33.28 9.34 0.84
C LYS A 51 33.75 8.61 -0.42
N LEU A 52 34.11 9.39 -1.43
CA LEU A 52 34.73 8.90 -2.65
C LEU A 52 36.25 8.76 -2.46
N GLU A 53 36.89 8.03 -3.37
CA GLU A 53 38.33 7.76 -3.33
C GLU A 53 39.19 9.03 -3.46
N ASP A 54 38.62 10.10 -4.02
CA ASP A 54 39.23 11.43 -4.13
C ASP A 54 39.09 12.29 -2.85
N GLY A 55 38.47 11.75 -1.79
CA GLY A 55 38.24 12.43 -0.52
C GLY A 55 37.00 13.31 -0.47
N THR A 56 36.25 13.44 -1.57
CA THR A 56 34.98 14.19 -1.58
C THR A 56 33.85 13.38 -0.92
N THR A 57 32.92 14.07 -0.27
CA THR A 57 31.73 13.45 0.32
C THR A 57 30.53 13.68 -0.58
N VAL A 58 29.92 12.60 -1.09
CA VAL A 58 28.66 12.63 -1.82
C VAL A 58 27.52 12.33 -0.86
N ARG A 59 26.50 13.20 -0.87
CA ARG A 59 25.25 13.01 -0.13
C ARG A 59 24.23 12.33 -1.04
N GLU A 60 23.89 11.09 -0.72
CA GLU A 60 22.82 10.35 -1.38
C GLU A 60 21.53 10.45 -0.55
N LEU A 61 20.47 10.90 -1.21
CA LEU A 61 19.13 11.05 -0.64
C LEU A 61 18.24 9.88 -1.09
N GLY A 62 17.69 9.14 -0.13
CA GLY A 62 16.60 8.19 -0.38
C GLY A 62 16.97 6.70 -0.27
N PRO A 63 16.14 5.79 -0.82
CA PRO A 63 14.99 6.03 -1.71
C PRO A 63 13.71 6.49 -1.00
N ILE A 64 13.08 7.52 -1.56
CA ILE A 64 11.82 8.10 -1.09
C ILE A 64 10.72 7.72 -2.07
N VAL A 65 9.63 7.14 -1.56
CA VAL A 65 8.52 6.60 -2.34
C VAL A 65 7.23 7.16 -1.74
N TYR A 66 6.45 7.85 -2.56
CA TYR A 66 5.08 8.24 -2.23
C TYR A 66 4.21 7.94 -3.44
N GLY A 67 3.11 7.22 -3.22
CA GLY A 67 2.19 6.87 -4.28
C GLY A 67 0.78 6.68 -3.77
N TYR A 68 -0.16 6.71 -4.71
CA TYR A 68 -1.57 6.46 -4.49
C TYR A 68 -2.06 5.45 -5.53
N SER A 69 -2.99 4.60 -5.11
CA SER A 69 -3.73 3.65 -5.94
C SER A 69 -5.20 4.03 -5.86
N VAL A 70 -5.87 4.13 -7.01
CA VAL A 70 -7.30 4.46 -7.09
C VAL A 70 -8.01 3.28 -7.72
N LYS A 71 -8.98 2.70 -7.00
CA LYS A 71 -9.83 1.61 -7.48
C LYS A 71 -11.27 2.10 -7.52
N ILE A 72 -11.95 1.98 -8.65
CA ILE A 72 -13.37 2.35 -8.76
C ILE A 72 -14.21 1.14 -8.33
N GLY A 73 -14.99 1.32 -7.28
CA GLY A 73 -15.91 0.32 -6.76
C GLY A 73 -17.08 0.04 -7.71
N PRO A 74 -17.79 -1.09 -7.55
CA PRO A 74 -19.00 -1.41 -8.33
C PRO A 74 -20.12 -0.37 -8.17
N ASP A 75 -20.09 0.40 -7.09
CA ASP A 75 -21.00 1.51 -6.77
C ASP A 75 -20.57 2.85 -7.42
N GLY A 76 -19.50 2.84 -8.21
CA GLY A 76 -18.96 4.02 -8.88
C GLY A 76 -18.12 4.93 -7.97
N LYS A 77 -17.91 4.58 -6.70
CA LYS A 77 -17.11 5.40 -5.78
C LYS A 77 -15.62 5.07 -5.87
N PRO A 78 -14.71 6.07 -5.85
CA PRO A 78 -13.29 5.82 -5.82
C PRO A 78 -12.81 5.39 -4.42
N GLU A 79 -12.14 4.25 -4.34
CA GLU A 79 -11.30 3.85 -3.21
C GLU A 79 -9.87 4.32 -3.46
N ILE A 80 -9.41 5.32 -2.70
CA ILE A 80 -8.04 5.84 -2.77
C ILE A 80 -7.21 5.20 -1.66
N ARG A 81 -6.14 4.48 -2.02
CA ARG A 81 -5.17 3.87 -1.10
C ARG A 81 -3.81 4.54 -1.29
N LYS A 82 -3.10 4.86 -0.20
CA LYS A 82 -1.73 5.40 -0.26
C LYS A 82 -0.70 4.29 -0.06
N PHE A 83 0.50 4.46 -0.60
CA PHE A 83 1.63 3.56 -0.40
C PHE A 83 2.96 4.34 -0.44
N GLY A 84 4.01 3.73 0.07
CA GLY A 84 5.34 4.34 0.15
C GLY A 84 5.90 4.43 1.57
N ASN A 85 6.88 5.30 1.77
CA ASN A 85 7.56 5.53 3.06
C ASN A 85 7.35 6.94 3.65
N ILE A 86 6.55 7.78 3.00
CA ILE A 86 6.21 9.12 3.49
C ILE A 86 4.76 9.14 4.00
N ASP A 87 4.58 9.56 5.25
CA ASP A 87 3.25 9.88 5.78
C ASP A 87 2.94 11.35 5.46
N ALA A 88 2.39 11.61 4.27
CA ALA A 88 2.17 12.97 3.78
C ALA A 88 0.97 13.69 4.44
N MET A 89 0.16 13.00 5.25
CA MET A 89 -1.11 13.56 5.75
C MET A 89 -1.05 14.25 7.12
N PRO A 90 -0.28 13.81 8.14
CA PRO A 90 -0.26 14.49 9.44
C PRO A 90 0.41 15.87 9.43
N ASN A 91 1.15 16.16 8.35
CA ASN A 91 2.16 17.22 8.30
C ASN A 91 1.78 18.43 7.44
N LEU A 92 0.61 18.39 6.79
CA LEU A 92 0.06 19.54 6.05
C LEU A 92 -0.30 20.72 6.98
N LEU A 93 -0.35 20.49 8.30
CA LEU A 93 -0.60 21.49 9.35
C LEU A 93 0.66 21.91 10.13
N GLY A 94 1.87 21.69 9.59
CA GLY A 94 3.10 22.30 10.14
C GLY A 94 4.04 21.37 10.91
N GLY A 95 3.92 20.04 10.76
CA GLY A 95 4.93 19.09 11.25
C GLY A 95 5.85 18.66 10.10
N GLY A 96 7.17 18.62 10.28
CA GLY A 96 8.09 18.22 9.21
C GLY A 96 7.93 16.75 8.77
N LEU A 97 8.24 16.45 7.50
CA LEU A 97 8.14 15.12 6.87
C LEU A 97 8.76 14.01 7.74
N SER A 98 7.94 13.11 8.28
CA SER A 98 8.43 11.89 8.92
C SER A 98 8.53 10.80 7.87
N VAL A 99 9.74 10.37 7.56
CA VAL A 99 9.99 9.24 6.67
C VAL A 99 10.30 8.03 7.54
N LYS A 100 9.40 7.05 7.51
CA LYS A 100 9.62 5.75 8.14
C LYS A 100 10.59 4.96 7.26
N GLU A 101 11.52 4.22 7.86
CA GLU A 101 12.37 3.30 7.09
C GLU A 101 11.56 2.16 6.46
N GLU A 102 10.43 1.81 7.09
CA GLU A 102 9.50 0.79 6.63
C GLU A 102 8.51 1.37 5.61
N ARG A 103 8.33 0.63 4.52
CA ARG A 103 7.34 0.89 3.48
C ARG A 103 6.07 0.11 3.75
N GLU A 104 4.93 0.71 3.45
CA GLU A 104 3.70 -0.07 3.33
C GLU A 104 3.62 -0.74 1.95
N PRO A 105 3.49 -2.07 1.86
CA PRO A 105 3.19 -2.73 0.60
C PRO A 105 1.80 -2.33 0.11
N LEU A 106 1.65 -2.34 -1.22
CA LEU A 106 0.33 -2.32 -1.85
C LEU A 106 -0.33 -3.66 -1.61
N VAL A 107 -1.57 -3.63 -1.12
CA VAL A 107 -2.32 -4.83 -0.79
C VAL A 107 -3.72 -4.74 -1.36
N ASP A 108 -4.19 -5.85 -1.92
CA ASP A 108 -5.61 -6.07 -2.21
C ASP A 108 -6.14 -7.28 -1.46
N VAL A 109 -7.41 -7.18 -1.04
CA VAL A 109 -8.13 -8.24 -0.32
C VAL A 109 -9.30 -8.66 -1.18
N ILE A 110 -9.27 -9.90 -1.64
CA ILE A 110 -10.23 -10.46 -2.57
C ILE A 110 -11.03 -11.53 -1.85
N LYS A 111 -12.32 -11.28 -1.66
CA LYS A 111 -13.25 -12.23 -1.06
C LYS A 111 -13.88 -13.12 -2.16
N GLY A 112 -13.73 -14.44 -2.02
CA GLY A 112 -14.46 -15.45 -2.77
C GLY A 112 -15.72 -15.92 -2.05
N SER A 113 -16.28 -17.05 -2.48
CA SER A 113 -17.47 -17.66 -1.84
C SER A 113 -17.13 -18.28 -0.48
N ASP A 114 -16.04 -19.05 -0.43
CA ASP A 114 -15.62 -19.84 0.74
C ASP A 114 -14.19 -19.53 1.17
N ASP A 115 -13.50 -18.65 0.43
CA ASP A 115 -12.13 -18.27 0.66
C ASP A 115 -11.91 -16.76 0.61
N LEU A 116 -10.79 -16.34 1.17
CA LEU A 116 -10.33 -14.96 1.18
C LEU A 116 -8.85 -14.95 0.79
N ARG A 117 -8.49 -14.12 -0.19
CA ARG A 117 -7.12 -13.95 -0.68
C ARG A 117 -6.60 -12.55 -0.34
N VAL A 118 -5.39 -12.48 0.17
CA VAL A 118 -4.62 -11.25 0.38
C VAL A 118 -3.45 -11.27 -0.59
N VAL A 119 -3.36 -10.27 -1.47
CA VAL A 119 -2.29 -10.13 -2.46
C VAL A 119 -1.48 -8.89 -2.10
N ALA A 120 -0.17 -9.03 -1.91
CA ALA A 120 0.72 -7.95 -1.51
C ALA A 120 1.94 -7.83 -2.44
N GLU A 121 2.26 -6.60 -2.83
CA GLU A 121 3.46 -6.29 -3.60
C GLU A 121 4.64 -5.96 -2.66
N VAL A 122 5.65 -6.81 -2.68
CA VAL A 122 6.85 -6.76 -1.83
C VAL A 122 8.12 -6.98 -2.68
N PRO A 123 8.41 -6.07 -3.64
CA PRO A 123 9.60 -6.20 -4.49
C PRO A 123 10.91 -6.00 -3.73
N GLY A 124 11.92 -6.79 -4.09
CA GLY A 124 13.28 -6.67 -3.53
C GLY A 124 13.49 -7.33 -2.16
N VAL A 125 12.53 -8.11 -1.68
CA VAL A 125 12.64 -8.91 -0.45
C VAL A 125 12.74 -10.40 -0.83
N ASN A 126 13.64 -11.15 -0.19
CA ASN A 126 13.69 -12.60 -0.41
C ASN A 126 12.57 -13.30 0.37
N LYS A 127 12.19 -14.50 -0.06
CA LYS A 127 11.14 -15.26 0.62
C LYS A 127 11.51 -15.56 2.07
N GLU A 128 12.79 -15.87 2.32
CA GLU A 128 13.30 -16.19 3.65
C GLU A 128 13.22 -15.01 4.64
N ASP A 129 13.22 -13.79 4.10
CA ASP A 129 13.16 -12.54 4.86
C ASP A 129 11.73 -12.04 5.09
N LEU A 130 10.71 -12.76 4.60
CA LEU A 130 9.31 -12.36 4.68
C LEU A 130 8.56 -13.17 5.74
N LYS A 131 8.03 -12.47 6.73
CA LYS A 131 7.19 -13.02 7.79
C LYS A 131 5.74 -12.62 7.56
N VAL A 132 4.86 -13.60 7.56
CA VAL A 132 3.41 -13.42 7.47
C VAL A 132 2.76 -14.05 8.68
N SER A 133 1.99 -13.26 9.42
CA SER A 133 1.20 -13.72 10.56
C SER A 133 -0.28 -13.41 10.31
N ALA A 134 -1.17 -14.28 10.78
CA ALA A 134 -2.60 -14.08 10.60
C ALA A 134 -3.37 -14.55 11.85
N ASP A 135 -4.41 -13.80 12.19
CA ASP A 135 -5.46 -14.21 13.12
C ASP A 135 -6.81 -14.26 12.37
N GLU A 136 -7.92 -14.44 13.10
CA GLU A 136 -9.23 -14.56 12.46
C GLU A 136 -9.65 -13.28 11.72
N GLY A 137 -9.19 -12.10 12.14
CA GLY A 137 -9.61 -10.80 11.61
C GLY A 137 -8.49 -9.97 10.99
N SER A 138 -7.23 -10.41 11.01
CA SER A 138 -6.11 -9.64 10.49
C SER A 138 -5.00 -10.49 9.88
N VAL A 139 -4.26 -9.88 8.94
CA VAL A 139 -3.01 -10.42 8.38
C VAL A 139 -1.94 -9.34 8.51
N THR A 140 -0.79 -9.70 9.06
CA THR A 140 0.39 -8.85 9.15
C THR A 140 1.48 -9.38 8.25
N ILE A 141 2.05 -8.50 7.43
CA ILE A 141 3.16 -8.77 6.52
C ILE A 141 4.34 -7.90 6.97
N GLU A 142 5.47 -8.54 7.24
CA GLU A 142 6.68 -7.91 7.77
C GLU A 142 7.92 -8.48 7.09
N SER A 143 8.84 -7.63 6.65
CA SER A 143 10.19 -8.06 6.25
C SER A 143 11.12 -8.02 7.46
N THR A 144 11.77 -9.13 7.78
CA THR A 144 12.66 -9.23 8.95
C THR A 144 14.05 -8.68 8.70
N THR A 145 14.57 -8.84 7.48
CA THR A 145 15.89 -8.34 7.09
C THR A 145 15.89 -7.79 5.66
N GLY A 146 16.96 -7.07 5.28
CA GLY A 146 17.11 -6.50 3.94
C GLY A 146 16.61 -5.07 3.79
N THR A 147 16.72 -4.54 2.58
CA THR A 147 16.24 -3.21 2.18
C THR A 147 15.65 -3.31 0.78
N PRO A 148 14.42 -2.87 0.53
CA PRO A 148 13.55 -2.10 1.44
C PRO A 148 12.87 -2.94 2.55
N ARG A 149 12.64 -2.32 3.71
CA ARG A 149 11.80 -2.92 4.77
C ARG A 149 10.32 -2.68 4.47
N TYR A 150 9.48 -3.69 4.70
CA TYR A 150 8.03 -3.61 4.60
C TYR A 150 7.37 -4.00 5.92
N HIS A 151 6.32 -3.26 6.29
CA HIS A 151 5.46 -3.63 7.41
C HIS A 151 4.03 -3.11 7.17
N LYS A 152 3.04 -4.00 7.29
CA LYS A 152 1.62 -3.63 7.23
C LYS A 152 0.73 -4.68 7.86
N THR A 153 -0.23 -4.22 8.64
CA THR A 153 -1.33 -5.02 9.17
C THR A 153 -2.61 -4.68 8.42
N ILE A 154 -3.27 -5.70 7.88
CA ILE A 154 -4.47 -5.60 7.08
C ILE A 154 -5.62 -6.20 7.88
N SER A 155 -6.64 -5.39 8.18
CA SER A 155 -7.91 -5.88 8.72
C SER A 155 -8.70 -6.60 7.64
N LEU A 156 -9.18 -7.80 7.96
CA LEU A 156 -9.96 -8.64 7.04
C LEU A 156 -11.45 -8.27 7.11
N PRO A 157 -12.16 -8.25 5.97
CA PRO A 157 -13.59 -7.97 5.93
C PRO A 157 -14.46 -9.08 6.53
N GLU A 158 -13.92 -10.29 6.70
CA GLU A 158 -14.61 -11.43 7.27
C GLU A 158 -13.65 -12.36 8.01
N ALA A 159 -14.17 -13.06 9.02
CA ALA A 159 -13.37 -13.97 9.81
C ALA A 159 -12.85 -15.15 8.98
N VAL A 160 -11.55 -15.43 9.06
CA VAL A 160 -10.90 -16.56 8.38
C VAL A 160 -10.48 -17.64 9.38
N ASP A 161 -10.15 -18.83 8.88
CA ASP A 161 -9.41 -19.85 9.64
C ASP A 161 -7.91 -19.80 9.27
N PRO A 162 -7.05 -19.22 10.12
CA PRO A 162 -5.61 -19.10 9.86
C PRO A 162 -4.91 -20.45 9.64
N LYS A 163 -5.44 -21.55 10.18
CA LYS A 163 -4.84 -22.89 10.03
C LYS A 163 -4.97 -23.43 8.62
N THR A 164 -5.87 -22.86 7.83
CA THR A 164 -6.10 -23.23 6.43
C THR A 164 -5.24 -22.43 5.45
N ALA A 165 -4.38 -21.55 5.96
CA ALA A 165 -3.57 -20.65 5.16
C ALA A 165 -2.69 -21.39 4.15
N LYS A 166 -2.66 -20.89 2.92
CA LYS A 166 -1.67 -21.24 1.90
C LYS A 166 -1.06 -19.96 1.38
N SER A 167 0.21 -20.01 1.00
CA SER A 167 0.89 -18.86 0.43
C SER A 167 1.76 -19.22 -0.78
N THR A 168 1.88 -18.26 -1.69
CA THR A 168 2.84 -18.31 -2.80
C THR A 168 3.58 -16.98 -2.86
N TYR A 169 4.85 -17.03 -3.23
CA TYR A 169 5.66 -15.83 -3.43
C TYR A 169 6.45 -15.96 -4.73
N LYS A 170 6.18 -15.08 -5.68
CA LYS A 170 6.83 -15.10 -7.00
C LYS A 170 7.00 -13.69 -7.52
N ASN A 171 8.21 -13.37 -7.99
CA ASN A 171 8.55 -12.08 -8.62
C ASN A 171 8.13 -10.85 -7.78
N GLY A 172 8.29 -10.90 -6.46
CA GLY A 172 7.90 -9.79 -5.59
C GLY A 172 6.43 -9.75 -5.21
N ILE A 173 5.61 -10.72 -5.62
CA ILE A 173 4.17 -10.77 -5.28
C ILE A 173 3.93 -11.90 -4.28
N LEU A 174 3.42 -11.55 -3.10
CA LEU A 174 2.94 -12.47 -2.08
C LEU A 174 1.42 -12.65 -2.25
N GLU A 175 0.97 -13.88 -2.42
CA GLU A 175 -0.44 -14.24 -2.33
C GLU A 175 -0.65 -15.16 -1.12
N VAL A 176 -1.61 -14.83 -0.27
CA VAL A 176 -2.01 -15.63 0.89
C VAL A 176 -3.50 -15.90 0.82
N SER A 177 -3.91 -17.16 0.89
CA SER A 177 -5.31 -17.57 0.83
C SER A 177 -5.74 -18.29 2.11
N PHE A 178 -6.93 -17.99 2.60
CA PHE A 178 -7.54 -18.62 3.78
C PHE A 178 -8.95 -19.10 3.44
N LYS A 179 -9.44 -20.13 4.13
CA LYS A 179 -10.89 -20.42 4.14
C LYS A 179 -11.60 -19.47 5.09
N LEU A 180 -12.81 -19.06 4.72
CA LEU A 180 -13.69 -18.31 5.61
C LEU A 180 -14.11 -19.20 6.77
N LYS A 181 -14.10 -18.63 7.97
CA LYS A 181 -14.64 -19.29 9.16
C LYS A 181 -16.16 -19.27 9.03
N ARG A 182 -16.77 -20.45 8.89
CA ARG A 182 -18.23 -20.55 8.87
C ARG A 182 -18.78 -19.90 10.14
N LYS A 183 -19.66 -18.90 9.99
CA LYS A 183 -20.44 -18.38 11.12
C LYS A 183 -21.16 -19.57 11.72
N GLY A 184 -20.81 -19.93 12.95
CA GLY A 184 -21.53 -20.97 13.67
C GLY A 184 -23.01 -20.62 13.68
N GLU A 185 -23.87 -21.61 13.46
CA GLU A 185 -25.31 -21.54 13.71
C GLU A 185 -25.53 -21.35 15.22
N GLY A 186 -25.28 -20.14 15.70
CA GLY A 186 -25.34 -19.77 17.11
C GLY A 186 -26.04 -18.43 17.31
N GLY A 187 -26.94 -18.07 16.39
CA GLY A 187 -27.86 -16.95 16.60
C GLY A 187 -28.81 -17.32 17.73
N VAL A 188 -28.63 -16.70 18.89
CA VAL A 188 -29.58 -16.83 20.00
C VAL A 188 -30.74 -15.87 19.74
N SER A 189 -31.97 -16.38 19.75
CA SER A 189 -33.16 -15.53 19.70
C SER A 189 -33.25 -14.68 20.96
N ILE A 190 -33.14 -13.36 20.81
CA ILE A 190 -33.36 -12.41 21.89
C ILE A 190 -34.86 -12.13 21.96
N ARG A 191 -35.49 -12.39 23.10
CA ARG A 191 -36.86 -11.94 23.36
C ARG A 191 -36.85 -10.45 23.71
N ILE A 192 -37.79 -9.70 23.14
CA ILE A 192 -38.04 -8.30 23.47
C ILE A 192 -39.17 -8.32 24.50
N ASP A 193 -38.92 -7.75 25.67
CA ASP A 193 -39.93 -7.44 26.69
C ASP A 193 -40.45 -6.00 26.53
#